data_AF-A0AAJ6BHG7-F1
#
_entry.id   AF-A0AAJ6BHG7-F1
#
_cell.length_a   1.000
_cell.length_b   1.000
_cell.length_c   1.000
_cell.angle_alpha   90.00
_cell.angle_beta   90.00
_cell.angle_gamma   90.00
#
_symmetry.space_group_name_H-M   'P 1'
#
loop_
_entity.id
_entity.type
_entity.pdbx_description
1 polymer ?
#
loop_
_entity_poly.entity_id
_entity_poly.type
_entity_poly.pdbx_seq_one_letter_code
_entity_poly.pdbx_strand_id
1 'polypeptide(L)'
;MIILTTIAEQHVIGFFEDRHADGMLCTFMATELPASLQAQLLDLPGFSDQAHSSYWLNAAEQEKAGKIFKRLIEEEGSGYRYAKQLQLVYLIELLHYILKLHQYSSLPLEVSLN
;
A
#
# COMPACT_ATOMS: atom_id res chain seq x y z
N MET A 1 9.00 6.06 -2.15
CA MET A 1 7.87 6.78 -1.52
C MET A 1 6.59 6.03 -1.86
N ILE A 2 5.66 5.93 -0.91
CA ILE A 2 4.29 5.46 -1.15
C ILE A 2 3.34 6.66 -1.08
N ILE A 3 2.39 6.73 -2.01
CA ILE A 3 1.30 7.72 -2.01
C ILE A 3 -0.02 6.97 -1.98
N LEU A 4 -0.92 7.36 -1.09
CA LEU A 4 -2.30 6.89 -1.05
C LEU A 4 -3.22 8.03 -1.47
N THR A 5 -4.17 7.73 -2.36
CA THR A 5 -5.24 8.65 -2.72
C THR A 5 -6.51 7.88 -3.08
N THR A 6 -7.63 8.60 -3.09
CA THR A 6 -8.91 8.08 -3.55
C THR A 6 -9.42 8.98 -4.66
N ILE A 7 -9.75 8.38 -5.80
CA ILE A 7 -10.30 9.08 -6.96
C ILE A 7 -11.70 8.53 -7.20
N ALA A 8 -12.72 9.36 -6.96
CA ALA A 8 -14.12 8.92 -6.86
C ALA A 8 -14.27 7.82 -5.80
N GLU A 9 -14.52 6.58 -6.21
CA GLU A 9 -14.67 5.40 -5.32
C GLU A 9 -13.48 4.45 -5.41
N GLN A 10 -12.46 4.77 -6.22
CA GLN A 10 -11.31 3.93 -6.46
C GLN A 10 -10.13 4.36 -5.59
N HIS A 11 -9.62 3.43 -4.79
CA HIS A 11 -8.41 3.63 -4.02
C HIS A 11 -7.19 3.40 -4.90
N VAL A 12 -6.18 4.24 -4.72
CA VAL A 12 -4.94 4.22 -5.50
C VAL A 12 -3.76 4.20 -4.53
N ILE A 13 -2.86 3.25 -4.74
CA ILE A 13 -1.56 3.19 -4.08
C ILE A 13 -0.48 3.36 -5.15
N GLY A 14 0.24 4.47 -5.08
CA GLY A 14 1.44 4.70 -5.88
C GLY A 14 2.70 4.36 -5.11
N PHE A 15 3.65 3.72 -5.77
CA PHE A 15 4.99 3.46 -5.25
C PHE A 15 6.03 3.98 -6.24
N PHE A 16 6.93 4.82 -5.73
CA PHE A 16 7.97 5.49 -6.50
C PHE A 16 9.32 5.16 -5.89
N GLU A 17 10.17 4.45 -6.64
CA GLU A 17 11.53 4.18 -6.20
C GLU A 17 12.39 5.44 -6.30
N ASP A 18 13.27 5.64 -5.32
CA ASP A 18 14.10 6.85 -5.23
C ASP A 18 15.11 6.98 -6.40
N ARG A 19 15.34 5.87 -7.13
CA ARG A 19 16.36 5.76 -8.18
C ARG A 19 15.79 5.63 -9.59
N HIS A 20 14.47 5.52 -9.73
CA HIS A 20 13.81 5.31 -11.02
C HIS A 20 12.67 6.31 -11.19
N ALA A 21 12.58 6.93 -12.38
CA ALA A 21 11.47 7.81 -12.73
C ALA A 21 10.14 7.05 -12.93
N ASP A 22 10.21 5.71 -12.96
CA ASP A 22 9.05 4.85 -13.15
C ASP A 22 8.39 4.55 -11.81
N GLY A 23 7.12 4.93 -11.70
CA GLY A 23 6.25 4.60 -10.58
C GLY A 23 5.40 3.38 -10.88
N MET A 24 5.14 2.57 -9.86
CA MET A 24 4.17 1.48 -9.91
C MET A 24 2.86 1.95 -9.27
N LEU A 25 1.74 1.62 -9.90
CA LEU A 25 0.41 1.98 -9.40
C LEU A 25 -0.41 0.71 -9.20
N CYS A 26 -1.12 0.66 -8.08
CA CYS A 26 -2.14 -0.33 -7.82
C CYS A 26 -3.45 0.39 -7.54
N THR A 27 -4.54 -0.09 -8.14
CA THR A 27 -5.88 0.46 -7.93
C THR A 27 -6.87 -0.61 -7.56
N PHE A 28 -7.78 -0.32 -6.64
CA PHE A 28 -8.79 -1.26 -6.17
C PHE A 28 -10.00 -0.53 -5.57
N MET A 29 -11.12 -1.22 -5.49
CA MET A 29 -12.33 -0.81 -4.77
C MET A 29 -12.33 -1.46 -3.38
N ALA A 30 -12.80 -0.76 -2.35
CA ALA A 30 -12.90 -1.33 -1.01
C ALA A 30 -13.73 -2.63 -0.96
N THR A 31 -14.74 -2.76 -1.83
CA THR A 31 -15.61 -3.93 -1.94
C THR A 31 -14.89 -5.20 -2.38
N GLU A 32 -13.68 -5.10 -2.94
CA GLU A 32 -12.84 -6.24 -3.30
C GLU A 32 -12.12 -6.85 -2.08
N LEU A 33 -12.07 -6.13 -0.95
CA LEU A 33 -11.37 -6.56 0.24
C LEU A 33 -12.30 -7.28 1.25
N PRO A 34 -11.75 -8.12 2.14
CA PRO A 34 -12.49 -8.62 3.29
C PRO A 34 -13.03 -7.48 4.17
N ALA A 35 -14.24 -7.65 4.72
CA ALA A 35 -14.91 -6.62 5.53
C ALA A 35 -14.07 -6.12 6.72
N SER A 36 -13.27 -7.00 7.34
CA SER A 36 -12.36 -6.61 8.42
C SER A 36 -11.29 -5.62 7.98
N LEU A 37 -10.82 -5.72 6.73
CA LEU A 37 -9.80 -4.84 6.18
C LEU A 37 -10.41 -3.54 5.63
N GLN A 38 -11.65 -3.58 5.13
CA GLN A 38 -12.39 -2.38 4.71
C GLN A 38 -12.47 -1.35 5.84
N ALA A 39 -12.78 -1.80 7.06
CA ALA A 39 -12.83 -0.93 8.24
C ALA A 39 -11.45 -0.30 8.55
N GLN A 40 -10.38 -1.07 8.42
CA GLN A 40 -9.00 -0.63 8.70
C GLN A 40 -8.45 0.33 7.65
N LEU A 41 -8.99 0.34 6.42
CA LEU A 41 -8.58 1.32 5.41
C LEU A 41 -8.85 2.75 5.86
N LEU A 42 -9.91 2.98 6.64
CA LEU A 42 -10.26 4.30 7.15
C LEU A 42 -9.22 4.84 8.13
N ASP A 43 -8.38 3.97 8.70
CA ASP A 43 -7.25 4.37 9.55
C ASP A 43 -6.10 4.99 8.72
N LEU A 44 -6.10 4.82 7.40
CA LEU A 44 -5.09 5.40 6.52
C LEU A 44 -5.51 6.79 6.02
N PRO A 45 -4.70 7.84 6.23
CA PRO A 45 -5.08 9.22 5.91
C PRO A 45 -5.29 9.53 4.42
N GLY A 46 -4.98 8.62 3.48
CA GLY A 46 -5.29 8.80 2.05
C GLY A 46 -6.54 8.05 1.56
N PHE A 47 -7.16 7.28 2.45
CA PHE A 47 -8.41 6.55 2.22
C PHE A 47 -9.53 6.98 3.18
N SER A 48 -9.26 7.97 4.04
CA SER A 48 -10.25 8.73 4.80
C SER A 48 -10.46 10.11 4.17
N ASP A 49 -11.38 10.92 4.70
CA ASP A 49 -11.65 12.29 4.23
C ASP A 49 -10.47 13.27 4.41
N GLN A 50 -9.33 12.80 4.94
CA GLN A 50 -8.09 13.55 4.97
C GLN A 50 -7.39 13.45 3.60
N ALA A 51 -6.88 14.56 3.09
CA ALA A 51 -6.27 14.58 1.76
C ALA A 51 -4.89 13.88 1.79
N HIS A 52 -4.61 13.09 0.74
CA HIS A 52 -3.31 12.53 0.33
C HIS A 52 -2.33 12.16 1.46
N SER A 53 -2.15 10.87 1.75
CA SER A 53 -1.04 10.44 2.62
C SER A 53 0.16 9.99 1.79
N SER A 54 1.32 10.60 2.08
CA SER A 54 2.61 10.20 1.50
C SER A 54 3.54 9.66 2.59
N TYR A 55 4.16 8.52 2.33
CA TYR A 55 5.15 7.89 3.20
C TYR A 55 6.51 7.89 2.53
N TRP A 56 7.47 8.59 3.15
CA TRP A 56 8.88 8.48 2.79
C TRP A 56 9.44 7.20 3.38
N LEU A 57 10.11 6.41 2.55
CA LEU A 57 10.61 5.09 2.91
C LEU A 57 12.13 5.10 2.95
N ASN A 58 12.71 4.46 3.96
CA ASN A 58 14.14 4.16 3.98
C ASN A 58 14.49 3.02 2.99
N ALA A 59 15.77 2.71 2.81
CA ALA A 59 16.22 1.71 1.84
C ALA A 59 15.60 0.31 2.03
N ALA A 60 15.48 -0.16 3.28
CA ALA A 60 14.89 -1.47 3.57
C ALA A 60 13.38 -1.48 3.32
N GLU A 61 12.70 -0.36 3.62
CA GLU A 61 11.28 -0.20 3.37
C GLU A 61 10.96 -0.11 1.88
N GLN A 62 11.78 0.60 1.11
CA GLN A 62 11.71 0.67 -0.35
C GLN A 62 11.85 -0.72 -0.96
N GLU A 63 12.87 -1.48 -0.57
CA GLU A 63 13.10 -2.84 -1.07
C GLU A 63 11.89 -3.74 -0.79
N LYS A 64 11.33 -3.66 0.41
CA LYS A 64 10.18 -4.47 0.80
C LYS A 64 8.91 -4.08 0.02
N ALA A 65 8.60 -2.79 -0.05
CA ALA A 65 7.44 -2.30 -0.81
C ALA A 65 7.56 -2.69 -2.29
N GLY A 66 8.72 -2.46 -2.90
CA GLY A 66 8.98 -2.80 -4.31
C GLY A 66 8.78 -4.28 -4.60
N LYS A 67 9.22 -5.19 -3.71
CA LYS A 67 8.99 -6.63 -3.85
C LYS A 67 7.51 -7.02 -3.80
N ILE A 68 6.68 -6.32 -3.02
CA ILE A 68 5.23 -6.59 -2.96
C ILE A 68 4.56 -6.07 -4.23
N PHE A 69 4.86 -4.83 -4.64
CA PHE A 69 4.33 -4.24 -5.86
C PHE A 69 4.67 -5.03 -7.11
N LYS A 70 5.94 -5.45 -7.24
CA LYS A 70 6.39 -6.26 -8.36
C LYS A 70 5.57 -7.56 -8.48
N ARG A 71 5.37 -8.27 -7.37
CA ARG A 71 4.52 -9.48 -7.35
C ARG A 71 3.08 -9.18 -7.78
N LEU A 72 2.52 -8.06 -7.33
CA LEU A 72 1.17 -7.65 -7.70
C LEU A 72 1.02 -7.42 -9.21
N ILE A 73 1.97 -6.70 -9.80
CA ILE A 73 1.99 -6.39 -11.24
C ILE A 73 2.34 -7.63 -12.08
N GLU A 74 3.23 -8.51 -11.61
CA GLU A 74 3.56 -9.75 -12.31
C GLU A 74 2.35 -10.67 -12.47
N GLU A 75 1.42 -10.66 -11.52
CA GLU A 75 0.14 -11.37 -11.67
C GLU A 75 -0.80 -10.69 -12.68
N GLU A 76 -0.60 -9.41 -12.98
CA GLU A 76 -1.36 -8.72 -14.01
C GLU A 76 -0.94 -9.19 -15.39
N GLY A 77 -1.76 -10.04 -15.99
CA GLY A 77 -1.46 -10.64 -17.29
C GLY A 77 -0.61 -11.90 -17.24
N SER A 78 -0.40 -12.51 -16.06
CA SER A 78 0.35 -13.78 -15.93
C SER A 78 -0.29 -14.97 -16.66
N GLY A 79 -1.56 -14.87 -17.06
CA GLY A 79 -2.31 -15.97 -17.67
C GLY A 79 -2.64 -17.10 -16.69
N TYR A 80 -2.26 -16.97 -15.42
CA TYR A 80 -2.53 -17.97 -14.40
C TYR A 80 -4.00 -17.90 -13.95
N ARG A 81 -4.64 -19.08 -13.82
CA ARG A 81 -6.07 -19.17 -13.52
C ARG A 81 -6.48 -18.56 -12.16
N TYR A 82 -5.53 -18.41 -11.24
CA TYR A 82 -5.76 -17.80 -9.92
C TYR A 82 -5.04 -16.47 -9.74
N ALA A 83 -4.58 -15.84 -10.83
CA ALA A 83 -3.86 -14.56 -10.78
C ALA A 83 -4.62 -13.50 -9.96
N LYS A 84 -5.94 -13.38 -10.15
CA LYS A 84 -6.76 -12.45 -9.37
C LYS A 84 -6.78 -12.72 -7.86
N GLN A 85 -6.74 -14.00 -7.46
CA GLN A 85 -6.65 -14.35 -6.04
C GLN A 85 -5.27 -14.01 -5.47
N LEU A 86 -4.20 -14.26 -6.23
CA LEU A 86 -2.85 -13.87 -5.83
C LEU A 86 -2.67 -12.35 -5.77
N GLN A 87 -3.23 -11.61 -6.73
CA GLN A 87 -3.28 -10.14 -6.68
C GLN A 87 -3.93 -9.65 -5.40
N LEU A 88 -5.06 -10.22 -5.00
CA LEU A 88 -5.73 -9.85 -3.75
C LEU A 88 -4.86 -10.18 -2.52
N VAL A 89 -4.17 -11.32 -2.51
CA VAL A 89 -3.23 -11.67 -1.43
C VAL A 89 -2.10 -10.64 -1.33
N TYR A 90 -1.50 -10.25 -2.45
CA TYR A 90 -0.41 -9.27 -2.47
C TYR A 90 -0.89 -7.85 -2.15
N LEU A 91 -2.10 -7.48 -2.56
CA LEU A 91 -2.75 -6.23 -2.18
C LEU A 91 -2.98 -6.18 -0.65
N ILE A 92 -3.50 -7.26 -0.07
CA ILE A 92 -3.70 -7.35 1.39
C ILE A 92 -2.35 -7.26 2.12
N GLU A 93 -1.30 -7.93 1.62
CA GLU A 93 0.05 -7.83 2.18
C GLU A 93 0.56 -6.38 2.14
N LEU A 94 0.35 -5.67 1.03
CA LEU A 94 0.73 -4.28 0.84
C LEU A 94 -0.01 -3.35 1.82
N LEU A 95 -1.32 -3.52 1.96
CA LEU A 95 -2.15 -2.72 2.88
C LEU A 95 -1.70 -2.89 4.34
N HIS A 96 -1.48 -4.12 4.79
CA HIS A 96 -0.94 -4.37 6.13
C HIS A 96 0.45 -3.78 6.32
N TYR A 97 1.29 -3.82 5.27
CA TYR A 97 2.61 -3.20 5.33
C TYR A 97 2.51 -1.67 5.51
N ILE A 98 1.62 -1.01 4.76
CA ILE A 98 1.37 0.43 4.87
C ILE A 98 0.78 0.79 6.23
N LEU A 99 -0.18 0.02 6.74
CA LEU A 99 -0.72 0.20 8.10
C LEU A 99 0.39 0.12 9.15
N LYS A 100 1.33 -0.81 8.99
CA LYS A 100 2.50 -0.94 9.89
C LYS A 100 3.42 0.28 9.81
N LEU A 101 3.70 0.78 8.61
CA LEU A 101 4.46 2.03 8.42
C LEU A 101 3.76 3.21 9.07
N HIS A 102 2.44 3.31 8.90
CA HIS A 102 1.64 4.38 9.49
C HIS A 102 1.70 4.35 11.01
N GLN A 103 1.54 3.18 11.62
CA GLN A 103 1.67 3.01 13.06
C GLN A 103 3.05 3.46 13.56
N TYR A 104 4.14 3.10 12.88
CA TYR A 104 5.48 3.54 13.31
C TYR A 104 5.71 5.04 13.09
N SER A 105 5.12 5.61 12.04
CA SER A 105 5.23 7.05 11.74
C SER A 105 4.44 7.91 12.72
N SER A 106 3.39 7.36 13.34
CA SER A 106 2.52 8.05 14.30
C SER A 106 2.91 7.83 15.76
N LEU A 107 3.94 7.02 16.05
CA LEU A 107 4.48 6.89 17.42
C LEU A 107 5.16 8.20 17.86
N PRO A 108 4.87 8.70 19.08
CA PRO A 108 5.65 9.79 19.67
C PRO A 108 7.11 9.38 19.80
N LEU A 109 8.04 10.32 19.62
CA LEU A 109 9.51 10.14 19.70
C LEU A 109 10.05 9.61 21.06
N GLU A 110 9.22 9.17 21.99
CA GLU A 110 9.60 8.88 23.38
C GLU A 110 9.82 7.39 23.74
N VAL A 111 9.92 6.49 22.75
CA VAL A 111 10.27 5.09 23.05
C VAL A 111 11.54 4.68 22.30
N SER A 112 12.65 5.36 22.61
CA SER A 112 14.00 4.93 22.25
C SER A 112 15.03 5.41 23.28
N LEU A 113 14.74 5.21 24.57
CA LEU A 113 15.75 5.15 25.62
C LEU A 113 15.28 4.13 26.65
N ASN A 114 15.72 2.88 26.47
CA ASN A 114 16.13 1.92 27.53
C ASN A 114 16.61 0.62 26.89
#